data_AF-A0AAU9QRN2-F1
#
_entry.id   AF-A0AAU9QRN2-F1
#
_cell.length_a   1.000
_cell.length_b   1.000
_cell.length_c   1.000
_cell.angle_alpha   90.00
_cell.angle_beta   90.00
_cell.angle_gamma   90.00
#
_symmetry.space_group_name_H-M   'P 1'
#
loop_
_entity.id
_entity.type
_entity.pdbx_description
1 polymer ?
#
loop_
_entity_poly.entity_id
_entity_poly.type
_entity_poly.pdbx_seq_one_letter_code
_entity_poly.pdbx_strand_id
1 'polypeptide(L)'
;MLSNLFRVTSEMGGCNGFSIKPIEQWPDVSPEFDINQLDHQAALLADEQLLIFVDGEETEVAKLTQDLKIQELNNFLNEVFDGYLHEKIAI
;
A
#
# COMPACT_ATOMS: atom_id res chain seq x y z
N MET A 1 -0.01 -8.92 -13.31
CA MET A 1 -1.35 -8.53 -12.81
C MET A 1 -1.10 -8.01 -11.40
N LEU A 2 -1.38 -6.73 -11.14
CA LEU A 2 -0.98 -6.03 -9.90
C LEU A 2 -2.01 -6.25 -8.76
N SER A 3 -2.43 -7.50 -8.59
CA SER A 3 -3.56 -7.84 -7.74
C SER A 3 -3.28 -7.65 -6.26
N ASN A 4 -2.02 -7.80 -5.83
CA ASN A 4 -1.66 -7.72 -4.41
C ASN A 4 -1.55 -6.27 -3.97
N LEU A 5 -0.91 -5.42 -4.79
CA LEU A 5 -0.78 -4.00 -4.50
C LEU A 5 -2.17 -3.37 -4.32
N PHE A 6 -3.08 -3.59 -5.27
CA PHE A 6 -4.43 -3.05 -5.18
C PHE A 6 -5.22 -3.59 -4.00
N ARG A 7 -5.07 -4.88 -3.66
CA ARG A 7 -5.68 -5.45 -2.44
C ARG A 7 -5.24 -4.67 -1.20
N VAL A 8 -3.94 -4.49 -1.01
CA VAL A 8 -3.40 -3.81 0.18
C VAL A 8 -3.83 -2.34 0.23
N THR A 9 -3.69 -1.62 -0.88
CA THR A 9 -4.08 -0.20 -0.94
C THR A 9 -5.58 -0.02 -0.71
N SER A 10 -6.42 -0.91 -1.26
CA SER A 10 -7.87 -0.87 -1.05
C SER A 10 -8.27 -1.15 0.38
N GLU A 11 -7.62 -2.13 1.03
CA GLU A 11 -7.87 -2.44 2.45
C GLU A 11 -7.53 -1.24 3.33
N MET A 12 -6.36 -0.63 3.12
CA MET A 12 -5.96 0.57 3.85
C MET A 12 -6.91 1.75 3.58
N GLY A 13 -7.40 1.89 2.35
CA GLY A 13 -8.43 2.86 1.97
C GLY A 13 -9.69 2.68 2.81
N GLY A 14 -10.18 1.43 2.88
CA GLY A 14 -11.33 1.04 3.68
C GLY A 14 -11.17 1.39 5.16
N CYS A 15 -10.02 1.07 5.76
CA CYS A 15 -9.71 1.42 7.16
C CYS A 15 -9.72 2.94 7.41
N ASN A 16 -9.27 3.73 6.43
CA ASN A 16 -9.25 5.20 6.50
C ASN A 16 -10.53 5.87 5.99
N GLY A 17 -11.56 5.10 5.65
CA GLY A 17 -12.87 5.62 5.23
C GLY A 17 -12.92 6.22 3.82
N PHE A 18 -12.02 5.82 2.92
CA PHE A 18 -12.05 6.24 1.52
C PHE A 18 -11.89 5.07 0.54
N SER A 19 -12.23 5.32 -0.73
CA SER A 19 -12.16 4.29 -1.78
C SER A 19 -11.01 4.57 -2.73
N ILE A 20 -10.31 3.52 -3.14
CA ILE A 20 -9.20 3.60 -4.08
C ILE A 20 -9.71 3.38 -5.50
N LYS A 21 -9.23 4.20 -6.43
CA LYS A 21 -9.47 4.05 -7.87
C LYS A 21 -8.96 2.69 -8.35
N PRO A 22 -9.57 2.11 -9.40
CA PRO A 22 -8.97 0.99 -10.11
C PRO A 22 -7.54 1.34 -10.58
N ILE A 23 -6.63 0.36 -10.58
CA ILE A 23 -5.21 0.56 -10.93
C ILE A 23 -5.06 1.19 -12.33
N GLU A 24 -5.94 0.86 -13.26
CA GLU A 24 -5.91 1.39 -14.63
C GLU A 24 -6.10 2.91 -14.71
N GLN A 25 -6.56 3.53 -13.62
CA GLN A 25 -6.75 4.98 -13.49
C GLN A 25 -5.68 5.64 -12.62
N TRP A 26 -4.75 4.87 -12.06
CA TRP A 26 -3.66 5.45 -11.27
C TRP A 26 -2.74 6.26 -12.19
N PRO A 27 -2.17 7.38 -11.70
CA PRO A 27 -1.13 8.08 -12.45
C PRO A 27 0.07 7.16 -12.64
N ASP A 28 0.89 7.45 -13.65
CA ASP A 28 2.22 6.86 -13.71
C ASP A 28 3.04 7.39 -12.51
N VAL A 29 3.49 6.48 -11.66
CA VAL A 29 4.29 6.76 -10.45
C VAL A 29 5.75 6.35 -10.61
N SER A 30 6.13 5.87 -11.80
CA SER A 30 7.52 5.65 -12.16
C SER A 30 8.15 6.98 -12.62
N PRO A 31 9.42 7.26 -12.28
CA PRO A 31 10.42 6.35 -11.70
C PRO A 31 10.46 6.30 -10.17
N GLU A 32 9.60 7.04 -9.46
CA GLU A 32 9.64 7.13 -8.01
C GLU A 32 9.37 5.79 -7.32
N PHE A 33 8.47 4.99 -7.88
CA PHE A 33 8.13 3.66 -7.38
C PHE A 33 8.13 2.60 -8.48
N ASP A 34 8.77 1.46 -8.22
CA ASP A 34 8.64 0.29 -9.10
C ASP A 34 7.38 -0.50 -8.73
N ILE A 35 6.32 -0.30 -9.53
CA ILE A 35 5.03 -0.95 -9.35
C ILE A 35 5.11 -2.49 -9.29
N ASN A 36 6.06 -3.13 -9.99
CA ASN A 36 6.22 -4.59 -9.91
C ASN A 36 6.85 -5.00 -8.58
N GLN A 37 7.81 -4.21 -8.08
CA GLN A 37 8.41 -4.41 -6.77
C GLN A 37 7.39 -4.19 -5.65
N LEU A 38 6.54 -3.17 -5.77
CA LEU A 38 5.44 -2.92 -4.85
C LEU A 38 4.46 -4.08 -4.79
N ASP A 39 4.03 -4.62 -5.95
CA ASP A 39 3.13 -5.77 -5.98
C ASP A 39 3.80 -7.04 -5.41
N HIS A 40 5.10 -7.21 -5.65
CA HIS A 40 5.86 -8.30 -5.04
C HIS A 40 5.93 -8.19 -3.52
N GLN A 41 6.19 -7.00 -2.99
CA GLN A 41 6.19 -6.74 -1.55
C GLN A 41 4.79 -6.94 -0.94
N ALA A 42 3.74 -6.48 -1.62
CA ALA A 42 2.36 -6.66 -1.19
C ALA A 42 1.93 -8.13 -1.15
N ALA A 43 2.52 -8.98 -2.00
CA ALA A 43 2.28 -10.42 -1.99
C ALA A 43 2.89 -11.15 -0.78
N LEU A 44 3.83 -10.52 -0.06
CA LEU A 44 4.44 -11.09 1.14
C LEU A 44 3.55 -10.96 2.39
N LEU A 45 2.53 -10.09 2.33
CA LEU A 45 1.58 -9.90 3.42
C LEU A 45 0.48 -10.96 3.38
N ALA A 46 0.52 -11.91 4.32
CA ALA A 46 -0.61 -12.78 4.60
C ALA A 46 -1.80 -11.97 5.14
N ASP A 47 -3.01 -12.52 5.08
CA ASP A 47 -4.24 -11.81 5.49
C ASP A 47 -4.19 -11.30 6.94
N GLU A 48 -3.65 -12.10 7.87
CA GLU A 48 -3.48 -11.67 9.27
C GLU A 48 -2.47 -10.52 9.42
N GLN A 49 -1.41 -10.53 8.61
CA GLN A 49 -0.39 -9.48 8.59
C GLN A 49 -0.88 -8.22 7.90
N LEU A 50 -1.77 -8.35 6.92
CA LEU A 50 -2.39 -7.22 6.24
C LEU A 50 -3.17 -6.36 7.23
N LEU A 51 -3.96 -6.97 8.11
CA LEU A 51 -4.71 -6.26 9.14
C LEU A 51 -3.79 -5.45 10.06
N ILE A 52 -2.68 -6.08 10.52
CA ILE A 52 -1.67 -5.38 11.32
C ILE A 52 -1.03 -4.25 10.52
N PHE A 53 -0.77 -4.46 9.24
CA PHE A 53 -0.10 -3.48 8.39
C PHE A 53 -0.96 -2.23 8.13
N VAL A 54 -2.29 -2.36 8.04
CA VAL A 54 -3.19 -1.25 7.70
C VAL A 54 -3.82 -0.55 8.92
N ASP A 55 -3.98 -1.25 10.05
CA ASP A 55 -4.69 -0.75 11.25
C ASP A 55 -3.94 -1.02 12.56
N GLY A 56 -2.78 -1.68 12.51
CA GLY A 56 -1.96 -1.98 13.68
C GLY A 56 -1.24 -0.76 14.24
N GLU A 57 -0.67 -0.91 15.44
CA GLU A 57 0.13 0.16 16.03
C GLU A 57 1.40 0.42 15.22
N GLU A 58 1.89 1.66 15.22
CA GLU A 58 3.09 2.08 14.47
C GLU A 58 4.30 1.16 14.71
N THR A 59 4.48 0.69 15.94
CA THR A 59 5.59 -0.21 16.30
C THR A 59 5.44 -1.62 15.71
N GLU A 60 4.21 -2.12 15.57
CA GLU A 60 3.92 -3.41 14.96
C GLU A 60 4.08 -3.34 13.44
N VAL A 61 3.56 -2.28 12.82
CA VAL A 61 3.74 -1.99 11.40
C VAL A 61 5.21 -1.85 11.05
N ALA A 62 5.99 -1.10 11.84
CA ALA A 62 7.42 -0.92 11.62
C ALA A 62 8.20 -2.24 11.71
N LYS A 63 7.89 -3.07 12.72
CA LYS A 63 8.50 -4.39 12.87
C LYS A 63 8.17 -5.31 11.70
N LEU A 64 6.89 -5.39 11.33
CA LEU A 64 6.44 -6.21 10.20
C LEU A 64 7.09 -5.76 8.89
N THR A 65 7.18 -4.44 8.68
CA THR A 65 7.84 -3.84 7.52
C THR A 65 9.31 -4.25 7.43
N GLN A 66 10.00 -4.28 8.56
CA GLN A 66 11.39 -4.72 8.64
C GLN A 66 11.54 -6.23 8.39
N ASP A 67 10.73 -7.05 9.06
CA ASP A 67 10.80 -8.52 9.00
C ASP A 67 10.54 -9.04 7.58
N LEU A 68 9.56 -8.45 6.87
CA LEU A 68 9.19 -8.83 5.51
C LEU A 68 9.96 -8.07 4.43
N LYS A 69 10.74 -7.05 4.80
CA LYS A 69 11.47 -6.17 3.88
C LYS A 69 10.57 -5.49 2.84
N ILE A 70 9.46 -4.93 3.32
CA ILE A 70 8.42 -4.27 2.50
C ILE A 70 8.46 -2.73 2.63
N GLN A 71 9.65 -2.16 2.82
CA GLN A 71 9.83 -0.73 3.07
C GLN A 71 9.28 0.15 1.94
N GLU A 72 9.41 -0.30 0.68
CA GLU A 72 8.95 0.48 -0.46
C GLU A 72 7.44 0.52 -0.55
N LEU A 73 6.76 -0.59 -0.23
CA LEU A 73 5.32 -0.64 -0.08
C LEU A 73 4.83 0.29 1.03
N ASN A 74 5.47 0.28 2.19
CA ASN A 74 5.13 1.17 3.29
C ASN A 74 5.28 2.65 2.89
N ASN A 75 6.38 3.00 2.22
CA ASN A 75 6.61 4.37 1.74
C ASN A 75 5.59 4.78 0.67
N PHE A 76 5.28 3.88 -0.27
CA PHE A 76 4.27 4.13 -1.29
C PHE A 76 2.92 4.43 -0.65
N LEU A 77 2.47 3.60 0.28
CA LEU A 77 1.21 3.82 0.96
C LEU A 77 1.21 5.12 1.76
N ASN A 78 2.29 5.48 2.46
CA ASN A 78 2.34 6.79 3.10
C ASN A 78 2.18 7.95 2.09
N GLU A 79 2.77 7.86 0.89
CA GLU A 79 2.53 8.85 -0.17
C GLU A 79 1.10 8.83 -0.73
N VAL A 80 0.45 7.65 -0.75
CA VAL A 80 -0.98 7.49 -1.10
C VAL A 80 -1.89 8.10 -0.05
N PHE A 81 -1.59 8.00 1.23
CA PHE A 81 -2.52 8.36 2.30
C PHE A 81 -2.24 9.75 2.89
N ASP A 82 -0.99 10.19 2.92
CA ASP A 82 -0.56 11.46 3.49
C ASP A 82 0.03 12.43 2.45
N GLY A 83 0.35 11.94 1.25
CA GLY A 83 1.15 12.65 0.26
C GLY A 83 0.39 13.08 -1.00
N TYR A 84 1.17 13.32 -2.06
CA TYR A 84 0.68 13.83 -3.35
C TYR A 84 -0.23 12.83 -4.08
N LEU A 85 -0.04 11.53 -3.84
CA LEU A 85 -0.79 10.50 -4.56
C LEU A 85 -2.24 10.42 -4.08
N HIS A 86 -2.55 10.86 -2.85
CA HIS A 86 -3.87 10.77 -2.24
C HIS A 86 -5.02 11.22 -3.14
N GLU A 87 -5.04 12.48 -3.56
CA GLU A 87 -6.10 13.03 -4.41
C GLU A 87 -6.18 12.37 -5.78
N LYS A 88 -5.07 11.79 -6.25
CA LYS A 88 -5.00 11.18 -7.58
C LYS A 88 -5.58 9.80 -7.61
N ILE A 89 -5.40 9.01 -6.55
CA ILE A 89 -5.81 7.60 -6.52
C ILE A 89 -6.98 7.33 -5.58
N ALA A 90 -7.40 8.28 -4.75
CA ALA A 90 -8.68 8.22 -4.05
C ALA A 90 -9.84 8.74 -4.92
N ILE A 91 -11.05 8.19 -4.72
CA ILE A 91 -12.31 8.62 -5.35
C ILE A 91 -13.13 9.46 -4.39
#